data_AF-A0A2Z7CX89-F1
#
_entry.id   AF-A0A2Z7CX89-F1
#
_cell.length_a   1.000
_cell.length_b   1.000
_cell.length_c   1.000
_cell.angle_alpha   90.00
_cell.angle_beta   90.00
_cell.angle_gamma   90.00
#
_symmetry.space_group_name_H-M   'P 1'
#
loop_
_entity.id
_entity.type
_entity.pdbx_description
1 polymer ?
#
loop_
_entity_poly.entity_id
_entity_poly.type
_entity_poly.pdbx_seq_one_letter_code
_entity_poly.pdbx_strand_id
1 'polypeptide(L)'
;MPPKRTTAQGTGETSNTESIAQGSENPTLTAAQIAELVATMVAQILANKPEPCRQSDQQSEEIRKLQEEIESLRRERSSAPPPSPAREVPFSTEVLAAKLPQHFKFPNVGEYDGRSRGAFVPV
;
A
#
# COMPACT_ATOMS: atom_id res chain seq x y z
N MET A 1 -8.69 51.89 22.63
CA MET A 1 -9.18 51.56 23.99
C MET A 1 -10.26 50.48 23.88
N PRO A 2 -10.26 49.42 24.71
CA PRO A 2 -11.33 48.44 24.70
C PRO A 2 -12.45 48.80 25.72
N PRO A 3 -13.71 48.47 25.44
CA PRO A 3 -14.85 48.82 26.30
C PRO A 3 -15.00 47.87 27.50
N LYS A 4 -15.30 48.44 28.67
CA LYS A 4 -15.59 47.73 29.92
C LYS A 4 -16.94 47.01 29.83
N ARG A 5 -17.01 45.75 30.24
CA ARG A 5 -18.27 45.02 30.47
C ARG A 5 -18.33 44.49 31.90
N THR A 6 -19.54 44.62 32.41
CA THR A 6 -19.97 44.71 33.81
C THR A 6 -20.08 43.34 34.46
N THR A 7 -19.53 43.23 35.66
CA THR A 7 -19.73 42.13 36.61
C THR A 7 -21.19 42.07 37.04
N ALA A 8 -21.89 40.96 36.76
CA ALA A 8 -23.17 40.64 37.36
C ALA A 8 -22.98 39.40 38.26
N GLN A 9 -23.04 39.62 39.57
CA GLN A 9 -23.24 38.60 40.58
C GLN A 9 -24.60 37.93 40.34
N GLY A 10 -24.57 36.65 39.98
CA GLY A 10 -25.71 35.74 40.03
C GLY A 10 -25.56 34.83 41.25
N THR A 11 -26.56 34.91 42.10
CA THR A 11 -26.73 34.28 43.42
C THR A 11 -27.06 32.79 43.33
N GLY A 12 -26.50 31.98 44.26
CA GLY A 12 -26.86 30.58 44.52
C GLY A 12 -26.12 29.61 43.60
N GLU A 13 -25.46 28.55 44.03
CA GLU A 13 -25.67 27.68 45.19
C GLU A 13 -24.32 27.10 45.66
N THR A 14 -24.23 26.82 46.95
CA THR A 14 -23.08 26.19 47.61
C THR A 14 -22.99 24.71 47.23
N SER A 15 -21.83 24.26 46.73
CA SER A 15 -21.22 22.99 47.17
C SER A 15 -19.87 22.78 46.47
N ASN A 16 -18.81 22.99 47.25
CA ASN A 16 -17.55 22.25 47.24
C ASN A 16 -16.96 21.87 45.88
N THR A 17 -16.21 22.79 45.27
CA THR A 17 -15.08 22.43 44.38
C THR A 17 -13.90 21.90 45.19
N GLU A 18 -14.12 20.83 45.96
CA GLU A 18 -13.08 19.99 46.54
C GLU A 18 -13.28 18.58 45.97
N SER A 19 -12.65 18.30 44.83
CA SER A 19 -12.01 17.02 44.54
C SER A 19 -11.32 17.11 43.17
N ILE A 20 -10.19 17.83 43.13
CA ILE A 20 -9.17 17.63 42.07
C ILE A 20 -7.90 17.08 42.76
N ALA A 21 -8.12 16.21 43.73
CA ALA A 21 -7.10 15.43 44.39
C ALA A 21 -7.64 14.02 44.64
N GLN A 22 -8.25 13.42 43.62
CA GLN A 22 -8.49 11.99 43.63
C GLN A 22 -7.68 11.43 42.47
N GLY A 23 -6.63 10.69 42.84
CA GLY A 23 -5.72 10.06 41.89
C GLY A 23 -6.51 9.35 40.80
N SER A 24 -5.94 9.34 39.60
CA SER A 24 -6.43 8.59 38.44
C SER A 24 -6.70 7.12 38.81
N GLU A 25 -7.83 6.85 39.44
CA GLU A 25 -8.41 5.53 39.55
C GLU A 25 -8.92 5.22 38.15
N ASN A 26 -8.18 4.36 37.44
CA ASN A 26 -8.62 3.84 36.16
C ASN A 26 -10.08 3.38 36.34
N PRO A 27 -11.04 3.86 35.53
CA PRO A 27 -12.40 3.35 35.62
C PRO A 27 -12.30 1.84 35.39
N THR A 28 -12.68 1.05 36.41
CA THR A 28 -12.63 -0.40 36.30
C THR A 28 -13.73 -0.81 35.32
N LEU A 29 -13.37 -0.89 34.04
CA LEU A 29 -14.29 -1.31 33.00
C LEU A 29 -14.71 -2.74 33.30
N THR A 30 -16.00 -2.90 33.56
CA THR A 30 -16.59 -4.23 33.74
C THR A 30 -16.57 -4.98 32.41
N ALA A 31 -16.50 -6.31 32.46
CA ALA A 31 -16.53 -7.14 31.26
C ALA A 31 -17.76 -6.86 30.37
N ALA A 32 -18.88 -6.47 30.97
CA ALA A 32 -20.10 -6.07 30.25
C ALA A 32 -19.89 -4.82 29.39
N GLN A 33 -19.24 -3.78 29.93
CA GLN A 33 -18.94 -2.55 29.18
C GLN A 33 -17.97 -2.80 28.03
N ILE A 34 -16.99 -3.68 28.24
CA ILE A 34 -16.06 -4.09 27.18
C ILE A 34 -16.80 -4.90 26.11
N ALA A 35 -17.65 -5.84 26.50
CA ALA A 35 -18.44 -6.63 25.57
C ALA A 35 -19.40 -5.75 24.76
N GLU A 36 -20.03 -4.76 25.38
CA GLU A 36 -20.89 -3.78 24.71
C GLU A 36 -20.12 -2.92 23.72
N LEU A 37 -18.94 -2.41 24.11
CA LEU A 37 -18.09 -1.64 23.22
C LEU A 37 -17.64 -2.46 22.00
N VAL A 38 -17.25 -3.73 22.22
CA VAL A 38 -16.85 -4.63 21.14
C VAL A 38 -18.07 -4.97 20.26
N ALA A 39 -19.22 -5.27 20.85
CA ALA A 39 -20.44 -5.60 20.12
C ALA A 39 -20.92 -4.44 19.25
N THR A 40 -20.90 -3.22 19.79
CA THR A 40 -21.25 -2.00 19.04
C THR A 40 -20.26 -1.73 17.91
N MET A 41 -18.96 -1.91 18.14
CA MET A 41 -17.94 -1.78 17.10
C MET A 41 -18.11 -2.83 15.99
N VAL A 42 -18.35 -4.09 16.34
CA VAL A 42 -18.63 -5.15 15.36
C VAL A 42 -19.91 -4.85 14.59
N ALA A 43 -20.97 -4.42 15.26
CA ALA A 43 -22.22 -4.02 14.61
C ALA A 43 -22.01 -2.85 13.63
N GLN A 44 -21.20 -1.86 14.00
CA GLN A 44 -20.85 -0.75 13.11
C GLN A 44 -20.02 -1.21 11.91
N ILE A 45 -19.03 -2.08 12.10
CA ILE A 45 -18.22 -2.63 10.99
C ILE A 45 -19.10 -3.41 10.02
N LEU A 46 -20.03 -4.20 10.55
CA LEU A 46 -20.98 -4.97 9.74
C LEU A 46 -22.02 -4.08 9.05
N ALA A 47 -22.53 -3.05 9.73
CA ALA A 47 -23.48 -2.09 9.16
C ALA A 47 -22.86 -1.21 8.07
N ASN A 48 -21.56 -0.89 8.20
CA ASN A 48 -20.80 -0.14 7.21
C ASN A 48 -20.13 -1.03 6.16
N LYS A 49 -20.42 -2.34 6.14
CA LYS A 49 -19.84 -3.26 5.15
C LYS A 49 -20.25 -2.78 3.75
N PRO A 50 -19.30 -2.38 2.88
CA PRO A 50 -19.62 -2.06 1.50
C PRO A 50 -20.29 -3.27 0.86
N GLU A 51 -21.45 -3.09 0.23
CA GLU A 51 -22.15 -4.19 -0.44
C GLU A 51 -21.19 -4.89 -1.42
N PRO A 52 -20.92 -6.20 -1.25
CA PRO A 52 -19.92 -6.89 -2.06
C PRO A 52 -20.30 -7.09 -3.54
N CYS A 53 -21.51 -6.69 -3.98
CA CYS A 53 -22.13 -7.30 -5.16
C CYS A 53 -22.45 -6.35 -6.32
N ARG A 54 -22.18 -5.04 -6.22
CA ARG A 54 -22.30 -4.12 -7.38
C ARG A 54 -20.95 -3.81 -8.01
N GLN A 55 -19.88 -3.85 -7.22
CA GLN A 55 -18.52 -3.57 -7.70
C GLN A 55 -17.85 -4.79 -8.35
N SER A 56 -18.23 -6.03 -7.98
CA SER A 56 -17.64 -7.24 -8.55
C SER A 56 -17.86 -7.35 -10.05
N ASP A 57 -19.09 -7.10 -10.51
CA ASP A 57 -19.46 -7.27 -11.91
C ASP A 57 -18.83 -6.16 -12.75
N GLN A 58 -18.87 -4.92 -12.26
CA GLN A 58 -18.19 -3.78 -12.88
C GLN A 58 -16.67 -4.00 -12.99
N GLN A 59 -16.03 -4.46 -11.91
CA GLN A 59 -14.60 -4.78 -11.92
C GLN A 59 -14.28 -5.93 -12.87
N SER A 60 -15.13 -6.96 -12.94
CA SER A 60 -14.94 -8.08 -13.86
C SER A 60 -15.01 -7.66 -15.32
N GLU A 61 -15.92 -6.75 -15.67
CA GLU A 61 -16.04 -6.18 -17.02
C GLU A 61 -14.83 -5.32 -17.39
N GLU A 62 -14.33 -4.50 -16.45
CA GLU A 62 -13.12 -3.71 -16.63
C GLU A 62 -11.89 -4.59 -16.84
N ILE A 63 -11.74 -5.65 -16.03
CA ILE A 63 -10.65 -6.63 -16.17
C ILE A 63 -10.73 -7.31 -17.54
N ARG A 64 -11.94 -7.75 -17.97
CA ARG A 64 -12.13 -8.37 -19.27
C ARG A 64 -11.74 -7.42 -20.41
N LYS A 65 -12.14 -6.15 -20.33
CA LYS A 65 -11.82 -5.13 -21.33
C LYS A 65 -10.31 -4.87 -21.43
N LEU A 66 -9.62 -4.77 -20.29
CA LEU A 66 -8.16 -4.60 -20.27
C LEU A 66 -7.42 -5.80 -20.88
N GLN A 67 -7.91 -7.02 -20.62
CA GLN A 67 -7.33 -8.22 -21.22
C GLN A 67 -7.47 -8.24 -22.75
N GLU A 68 -8.64 -7.86 -23.27
CA GLU A 68 -8.88 -7.74 -24.71
C GLU A 68 -7.97 -6.69 -25.36
N GLU A 69 -7.80 -5.53 -24.71
CA GLU A 69 -6.89 -4.49 -25.19
C GLU A 69 -5.44 -4.98 -25.24
N ILE A 70 -4.97 -5.68 -24.20
CA ILE A 70 -3.63 -6.27 -24.17
C ILE A 70 -3.48 -7.30 -25.30
N GLU A 71 -4.48 -8.15 -25.55
CA GLU A 71 -4.43 -9.12 -26.64
C GLU A 71 -4.37 -8.43 -28.01
N SER A 72 -5.18 -7.39 -28.21
CA SER A 72 -5.17 -6.57 -29.43
C SER A 72 -3.81 -5.93 -29.67
N LEU A 73 -3.23 -5.28 -28.65
CA LEU A 73 -1.90 -4.66 -28.73
C LEU A 73 -0.79 -5.69 -28.99
N ARG A 74 -0.90 -6.88 -28.39
CA ARG A 74 0.03 -7.98 -28.66
C ARG A 74 -0.10 -8.48 -30.08
N ARG A 75 -1.32 -8.61 -30.61
CA ARG A 75 -1.59 -9.00 -31.99
C ARG A 75 -1.04 -7.95 -32.97
N GLU A 76 -1.29 -6.67 -32.71
CA GLU A 76 -0.75 -5.55 -33.49
C GLU A 76 0.78 -5.59 -33.50
N ARG A 77 1.43 -5.68 -32.34
CA ARG A 77 2.90 -5.80 -32.24
C ARG A 77 3.45 -7.07 -32.90
N SER A 78 2.70 -8.17 -32.89
CA SER A 78 3.11 -9.42 -33.54
C SER A 78 2.97 -9.36 -35.06
N SER A 79 2.10 -8.48 -35.57
CA SER A 79 1.96 -8.20 -37.00
C SER A 79 2.94 -7.16 -37.50
N ALA A 80 3.46 -6.31 -36.61
CA ALA A 80 4.52 -5.38 -36.93
C ALA A 80 5.82 -6.15 -37.22
N PRO A 81 6.62 -5.71 -38.20
CA PRO A 81 7.95 -6.26 -38.39
C PRO A 81 8.73 -6.16 -37.07
N PRO A 82 9.58 -7.16 -36.75
CA PRO A 82 10.39 -7.10 -35.54
C PRO A 82 11.13 -5.76 -35.51
N PRO A 83 11.25 -5.13 -34.33
CA PRO A 83 12.02 -3.89 -34.22
C PRO A 83 13.39 -4.16 -34.86
N SER A 84 13.82 -3.26 -35.75
CA SER A 84 15.13 -3.38 -36.37
C SER A 84 16.14 -3.65 -35.26
N PRO A 85 17.03 -4.66 -35.39
CA PRO A 85 18.01 -4.98 -34.38
C PRO A 85 18.60 -3.67 -33.88
N ALA A 86 18.39 -3.36 -32.59
CA ALA A 86 18.91 -2.15 -32.00
C ALA A 86 20.38 -2.15 -32.37
N ARG A 87 20.77 -1.19 -33.24
CA ARG A 87 22.04 -1.19 -33.97
C ARG A 87 23.08 -1.76 -33.03
N GLU A 88 23.64 -2.92 -33.34
CA GLU A 88 24.78 -3.43 -32.60
C GLU A 88 25.82 -2.36 -32.74
N VAL A 89 25.92 -1.48 -31.73
CA VAL A 89 27.00 -0.53 -31.62
C VAL A 89 28.15 -1.45 -31.30
N PRO A 90 29.09 -1.70 -32.24
CA PRO A 90 30.24 -2.50 -31.90
C PRO A 90 30.93 -1.76 -30.76
N PHE A 91 30.88 -2.32 -29.55
CA PHE A 91 31.73 -1.85 -28.49
C PHE A 91 33.15 -2.03 -29.01
N SER A 92 33.83 -0.93 -29.30
CA SER A 92 35.20 -0.98 -29.78
C SER A 92 36.01 -1.76 -28.75
N THR A 93 36.85 -2.69 -29.22
CA THR A 93 37.70 -3.52 -28.36
C THR A 93 38.59 -2.67 -27.44
N GLU A 94 38.85 -1.42 -27.82
CA GLU A 94 39.51 -0.39 -26.99
C GLU A 94 38.76 -0.07 -25.68
N VAL A 95 37.42 -0.12 -25.66
CA VAL A 95 36.62 0.07 -24.44
C VAL A 95 36.75 -1.12 -23.49
N LEU A 96 36.87 -2.34 -24.03
CA LEU A 96 37.13 -3.56 -23.24
C LEU A 96 38.59 -3.65 -22.76
N ALA A 97 39.53 -3.03 -23.48
CA ALA A 97 40.94 -2.99 -23.14
C ALA A 97 41.30 -1.89 -22.13
N ALA A 98 40.35 -1.04 -21.75
CA ALA A 98 40.55 -0.06 -20.69
C ALA A 98 40.95 -0.80 -19.40
N LYS A 99 42.19 -0.60 -18.97
CA LYS A 99 42.74 -1.16 -17.73
C LYS A 99 41.90 -0.66 -16.56
N LEU A 100 40.95 -1.49 -16.13
CA LEU A 100 40.12 -1.23 -14.95
C LEU A 100 41.04 -0.87 -13.76
N PRO A 101 40.71 0.16 -12.96
CA PRO A 101 41.46 0.47 -11.77
C PRO A 101 41.65 -0.79 -10.91
N GLN A 102 42.83 -1.00 -10.32
CA GLN A 102 43.14 -2.20 -9.51
C GLN A 102 42.16 -2.44 -8.35
N HIS A 103 41.35 -1.44 -8.00
CA HIS A 103 40.35 -1.48 -6.94
C HIS A 103 38.98 -1.97 -7.41
N PHE A 104 38.78 -2.16 -8.72
CA PHE A 104 37.53 -2.71 -9.24
C PHE A 104 37.47 -4.21 -8.89
N LYS A 105 36.71 -4.51 -7.84
CA LYS A 105 36.40 -5.89 -7.42
C LYS A 105 35.10 -6.29 -8.10
N PHE A 106 35.17 -7.23 -9.03
CA PHE A 106 33.96 -7.95 -9.42
C PHE A 106 33.49 -8.74 -8.17
N PRO A 107 32.23 -8.56 -7.72
CA PRO A 107 31.69 -9.48 -6.74
C PRO A 107 31.79 -10.89 -7.34
N ASN A 108 32.29 -11.84 -6.55
CA ASN A 108 32.45 -13.22 -6.96
C ASN A 108 31.04 -13.81 -7.12
N VAL A 109 30.45 -13.64 -8.31
CA VAL A 109 29.21 -14.31 -8.68
C VAL A 109 29.59 -15.77 -8.90
N GLY A 110 29.22 -16.62 -7.95
CA GLY A 110 29.60 -18.03 -7.90
C GLY A 110 29.39 -18.74 -9.24
N GLU A 111 30.17 -19.79 -9.47
CA GLU A 111 30.18 -20.56 -10.72
C GLU A 111 28.76 -20.89 -11.18
N TYR A 112 28.39 -20.33 -12.33
CA TYR A 112 27.17 -20.69 -13.03
C TYR A 112 27.37 -22.08 -13.64
N ASP A 113 26.95 -23.11 -12.91
CA ASP A 113 26.74 -24.45 -13.46
C ASP A 113 25.68 -24.34 -14.56
N GLY A 114 26.12 -24.29 -15.82
CA GLY A 114 25.28 -24.26 -17.01
C GLY A 114 24.41 -25.51 -17.24
N ARG A 115 24.08 -26.29 -16.21
CA ARG A 115 23.22 -27.48 -16.27
C ARG A 115 21.82 -27.17 -15.77
N SER A 116 21.12 -26.31 -16.50
CA SER A 116 19.65 -26.34 -16.53
C SER A 116 19.18 -26.29 -17.98
N ARG A 117 19.62 -27.27 -18.78
CA ARG A 117 18.87 -27.71 -19.97
C ARG A 117 17.66 -28.52 -19.49
N GLY A 118 16.66 -27.82 -18.97
CA GLY A 118 15.29 -28.33 -18.94
C GLY A 118 14.71 -28.18 -20.33
N ALA A 119 14.79 -29.24 -21.14
CA ALA A 119 14.11 -29.30 -22.42
C ALA A 119 12.61 -29.10 -22.18
N PHE A 120 12.07 -28.01 -22.73
CA PHE A 120 10.64 -27.81 -22.85
C PHE A 120 10.12 -28.84 -23.86
N VAL A 121 9.56 -29.94 -23.38
CA VAL A 121 8.81 -30.89 -24.19
C VAL A 121 7.34 -30.55 -24.01
N PRO A 122 6.66 -29.97 -25.01
CA PRO A 122 5.22 -29.81 -24.95
C PRO A 122 4.56 -31.18 -25.15
N VAL A 123 3.61 -31.52 -24.27
CA VAL A 123 2.54 -32.48 -24.55
C VAL A 123 1.26 -31.68 -24.66
#